data_AF-A0A7X3IHL7-F1
#
_entry.id   AF-A0A7X3IHL7-F1
#
_cell.length_a   1.000
_cell.length_b   1.000
_cell.length_c   1.000
_cell.angle_alpha   90.00
_cell.angle_beta   90.00
_cell.angle_gamma   90.00
#
_symmetry.space_group_name_H-M   'P 1'
#
loop_
_entity.id
_entity.type
_entity.pdbx_description
1 polymer ?
#
loop_
_entity_poly.entity_id
_entity_poly.type
_entity_poly.pdbx_seq_one_letter_code
_entity_poly.pdbx_strand_id
1 'polypeptide(L)' 'MRTENQIKSKINELALQKKSLVSRLEVARPESMVHDSLTAQLLRLEDMISMLEWVMNDPSGSYHL' A
#
# COMPACT_ATOMS: atom_id res chain seq x y z
N MET A 1 -11.41 12.95 -10.11
CA MET A 1 -9.99 12.70 -9.77
C MET A 1 -9.82 12.95 -8.27
N ARG A 2 -9.13 12.10 -7.52
CA ARG A 2 -8.78 12.40 -6.11
C ARG A 2 -7.75 13.54 -6.11
N THR A 3 -7.82 14.46 -5.13
CA THR A 3 -6.80 15.52 -5.00
C THR A 3 -5.49 14.94 -4.48
N GLU A 4 -4.38 15.65 -4.73
CA GLU A 4 -3.06 15.25 -4.21
C GLU A 4 -3.07 14.98 -2.70
N ASN A 5 -3.75 15.83 -1.93
CA ASN A 5 -3.93 15.65 -0.48
C ASN A 5 -4.70 14.36 -0.13
N GLN A 6 -5.69 13.98 -0.93
CA GLN A 6 -6.42 12.72 -0.74
C GLN A 6 -5.53 11.50 -1.03
N ILE A 7 -4.67 11.58 -2.05
CA ILE A 7 -3.71 10.52 -2.37
C ILE A 7 -2.66 10.38 -1.24
N LYS A 8 -2.10 11.49 -0.75
CA LYS A 8 -1.15 11.51 0.38
C LYS A 8 -1.75 10.93 1.65
N SER A 9 -2.97 11.36 2.02
CA SER A 9 -3.68 10.79 3.17
C SER A 9 -3.86 9.28 3.01
N LYS A 10 -4.21 8.83 1.80
CA LYS A 10 -4.42 7.41 1.54
C LYS A 10 -3.13 6.59 1.64
N ILE A 11 -2.01 7.10 1.11
CA ILE A 11 -0.70 6.46 1.26
C ILE A 11 -0.34 6.33 2.74
N ASN A 12 -0.54 7.37 3.55
CA ASN A 12 -0.25 7.31 4.99
C ASN A 12 -1.09 6.25 5.72
N GLU A 13 -2.39 6.15 5.43
CA GLU A 13 -3.25 5.10 5.98
C GLU A 13 -2.73 3.69 5.62
N LEU A 14 -2.40 3.48 4.35
CA LEU A 14 -1.90 2.19 3.86
C LEU A 14 -0.52 1.86 4.47
N ALA A 15 0.34 2.86 4.67
CA ALA A 15 1.64 2.69 5.34
C ALA A 15 1.48 2.28 6.81
N LEU A 16 0.50 2.83 7.53
CA LEU A 16 0.17 2.39 8.90
C LEU A 16 -0.32 0.94 8.93
N GLN A 17 -1.19 0.55 7.99
CA GLN A 17 -1.65 -0.82 7.85
C GLN A 17 -0.49 -1.77 7.52
N LYS A 18 0.40 -1.37 6.60
CA LYS A 18 1.61 -2.11 6.26
C LYS A 18 2.47 -2.37 7.49
N LYS A 19 2.74 -1.34 8.29
CA LYS A 19 3.52 -1.47 9.53
C LYS A 19 2.89 -2.48 10.50
N SER A 20 1.56 -2.43 10.65
CA SER A 20 0.83 -3.40 11.50
C SER A 20 0.94 -4.84 10.97
N LEU A 21 0.83 -5.06 9.66
CA LEU A 21 0.98 -6.39 9.07
C LEU A 21 2.40 -6.94 9.22
N VAL A 22 3.43 -6.09 9.06
CA VAL A 22 4.83 -6.48 9.25
C VAL A 22 5.06 -6.95 10.69
N SER A 23 4.61 -6.18 11.69
CA SER A 23 4.74 -6.62 13.09
C SER A 23 4.00 -7.92 13.39
N ARG A 24 2.86 -8.18 12.71
CA ARG A 24 2.14 -9.46 12.82
C ARG A 24 2.87 -10.61 12.13
N LEU A 25 3.57 -10.35 11.03
CA LEU A 25 4.42 -11.32 10.33
C LEU A 25 5.62 -11.72 11.17
N GLU A 26 6.29 -10.76 11.82
CA GLU A 26 7.46 -11.00 12.67
C GLU A 26 7.17 -11.98 13.82
N VAL A 27 5.94 -11.98 14.34
CA VAL A 27 5.51 -12.90 15.40
C VAL A 27 4.83 -14.17 14.88
N ALA A 28 4.50 -14.22 13.58
CA ALA A 28 3.88 -15.39 12.97
C ALA A 28 4.93 -16.47 12.71
N ARG A 29 4.58 -17.73 12.98
CA ARG A 29 5.45 -18.87 12.66
C ARG A 29 5.66 -18.92 11.14
N PRO A 30 6.92 -18.97 10.65
CA PRO A 30 7.21 -19.17 9.23
C PRO A 30 6.53 -20.43 8.69
N GLU A 31 6.14 -20.41 7.41
CA GLU A 31 5.49 -21.53 6.70
C GLU A 31 4.13 -21.95 7.29
N SER A 32 3.54 -21.14 8.17
CA SER A 32 2.16 -21.32 8.59
C SER A 32 1.20 -20.67 7.60
N MET A 33 -0.01 -21.22 7.47
CA MET A 33 -1.06 -20.62 6.64
C MET A 33 -1.37 -19.16 7.02
N VAL A 34 -1.19 -18.82 8.30
CA VAL A 34 -1.34 -17.45 8.82
C VAL A 34 -0.24 -16.55 8.28
N HIS A 35 1.01 -17.00 8.31
CA HIS A 35 2.14 -16.27 7.75
C HIS A 35 1.93 -16.03 6.25
N ASP A 36 1.57 -17.07 5.47
CA ASP A 36 1.33 -16.94 4.03
C ASP A 36 0.18 -15.96 3.71
N SER A 37 -0.90 -16.03 4.49
CA SER A 37 -2.02 -15.09 4.36
C SER A 37 -1.63 -13.64 4.66
N LEU A 38 -0.79 -13.42 5.69
CA LEU A 38 -0.29 -12.09 6.03
C LEU A 38 0.69 -11.57 4.98
N THR A 39 1.56 -12.42 4.43
CA THR A 39 2.47 -12.08 3.33
C THR A 39 1.69 -11.69 2.08
N ALA A 40 0.64 -12.44 1.73
CA ALA A 40 -0.21 -12.10 0.58
C ALA A 40 -0.96 -10.77 0.79
N GLN A 41 -1.38 -10.45 2.02
CA GLN A 41 -1.98 -9.16 2.36
C GLN A 41 -0.97 -8.02 2.27
N LEU A 42 0.26 -8.25 2.73
CA LEU A 42 1.36 -7.30 2.67
C LEU A 42 1.68 -6.92 1.21
N LEU A 43 1.83 -7.92 0.34
CA LEU A 43 2.10 -7.71 -1.09
C LEU A 43 1.05 -6.81 -1.75
N ARG A 44 -0.24 -7.07 -1.49
CA ARG A 44 -1.33 -6.24 -2.04
C ARG A 44 -1.29 -4.80 -1.55
N LEU A 45 -0.91 -4.57 -0.28
CA LEU A 45 -0.74 -3.20 0.24
C LEU A 45 0.43 -2.48 -0.42
N GLU A 46 1.54 -3.18 -0.66
CA GLU A 46 2.69 -2.62 -1.36
C GLU A 46 2.33 -2.21 -2.78
N ASP A 47 1.64 -3.07 -3.53
CA ASP A 47 1.15 -2.75 -4.88
C ASP A 47 0.24 -1.52 -4.90
N MET A 48 -0.69 -1.43 -3.94
CA MET A 48 -1.61 -0.28 -3.81
C MET A 48 -0.86 1.02 -3.49
N ILE A 49 0.14 0.97 -2.60
CA ILE A 49 0.96 2.13 -2.26
C ILE A 49 1.75 2.59 -3.49
N SER A 50 2.45 1.67 -4.16
CA SER A 50 3.26 1.98 -5.33
C SER A 50 2.43 2.57 -6.48
N MET A 51 1.19 2.09 -6.68
CA MET A 51 0.28 2.69 -7.67
C MET A 51 -0.09 4.14 -7.32
N LEU A 52 -0.36 4.43 -6.04
CA LEU A 52 -0.70 5.79 -5.60
C LEU A 52 0.52 6.73 -5.64
N GLU A 53 1.71 6.21 -5.34
CA GLU A 53 2.98 6.92 -5.50
C GLU A 53 3.25 7.23 -6.98
N TRP A 54 2.94 6.29 -7.88
CA TRP A 54 3.04 6.53 -9.32
C TRP A 54 2.09 7.65 -9.76
N VAL A 55 0.82 7.61 -9.37
CA VAL A 55 -0.17 8.67 -9.69
C VAL A 55 0.25 10.03 -9.14
N MET A 56 0.93 10.08 -8.00
CA MET A 56 1.38 11.34 -7.40
C MET A 56 2.59 11.95 -8.11
N ASN A 57 3.44 11.11 -8.69
CA ASN A 57 4.65 11.51 -9.39
C ASN A 57 4.45 11.62 -10.92
N ASP A 58 3.31 11.17 -11.44
CA ASP A 58 2.96 11.33 -12.85
C ASP A 58 2.85 12.83 -13.18
N PRO A 59 3.59 13.35 -14.17
CA PRO A 59 3.49 14.75 -14.55
C PRO A 59 2.06 14.99 -15.04
N SER A 60 1.34 15.90 -14.38
CA SER A 60 -0.03 16.27 -14.72
C SER A 60 -0.10 16.93 -16.11
N GLY A 61 -0.09 16.11 -17.15
CA GLY A 61 -0.09 16.54 -18.54
C GLY A 61 -0.91 15.59 -19.39
N SER A 62 -2.06 16.07 -19.85
CA SER A 62 -2.85 15.51 -20.97
C SER A 62 -3.88 14.42 -20.65
N TYR A 63 -4.85 14.70 -19.78
CA TYR A 63 -6.22 14.18 -19.97
C TYR A 63 -7.26 15.24 -19.56
N HIS A 64 -7.16 16.40 -20.20
CA HIS A 64 -8.34 17.21 -20.54
C HIS A 64 -8.40 17.21 -22.07
N LEU A 65 -9.05 16.19 -22.64
CA LEU A 65 -9.58 16.23 -24.01
C LEU A 65 -11.08 16.52 -23.91
#